data_AF-A0A955FDG8-F1
#
_entry.id   AF-A0A955FDG8-F1
#
_cell.length_a   1.000
_cell.length_b   1.000
_cell.length_c   1.000
_cell.angle_alpha   90.00
_cell.angle_beta   90.00
_cell.angle_gamma   90.00
#
_symmetry.space_group_name_H-M   'P 1'
#
loop_
_entity.id
_entity.type
_entity.pdbx_description
1 polymer ?
#
loop_
_entity_poly.entity_id
_entity_poly.type
_entity_poly.pdbx_seq_one_letter_code
_entity_poly.pdbx_strand_id
1 'polypeptide(L)'
;MNKMLKGFMDFVREQGVVGVAVGIAVGLQAASLVSTLVDQFINPLVGLLLQGTDLTGIESNVEVGDASVTFGWGYILQALIVFLATAFVVYMIVEKSGLAKADKKK
;
A
#
# COMPACT_ATOMS: atom_id res chain seq x y z
N MET A 1 27.17 -2.01 -30.57
CA MET A 1 26.43 -1.82 -29.31
C MET A 1 27.17 -0.78 -28.49
N ASN A 2 26.60 0.42 -28.31
CA ASN A 2 27.30 1.59 -27.77
C ASN A 2 27.90 1.31 -26.38
N LYS A 3 29.17 1.69 -26.17
CA LYS A 3 29.92 1.51 -24.90
C LYS A 3 29.13 1.97 -23.66
N MET A 4 28.33 3.03 -23.79
CA MET A 4 27.47 3.54 -22.71
C MET A 4 26.36 2.58 -22.30
N LEU A 5 25.68 1.93 -23.26
CA LEU A 5 24.63 0.95 -22.98
C LEU A 5 25.18 -0.29 -22.29
N LYS A 6 26.38 -0.73 -22.67
CA LYS A 6 27.06 -1.85 -22.02
C LYS A 6 27.48 -1.49 -20.60
N GLY A 7 28.10 -0.32 -20.40
CA GLY A 7 28.50 0.16 -19.07
C GLY A 7 27.32 0.39 -18.12
N PHE A 8 26.18 0.87 -18.63
CA PHE A 8 24.96 0.98 -17.85
C PHE A 8 24.40 -0.39 -17.43
N MET A 9 24.37 -1.36 -18.36
CA MET A 9 23.88 -2.70 -18.04
C MET A 9 24.79 -3.45 -17.07
N ASP A 10 26.11 -3.22 -17.17
CA ASP A 10 27.10 -3.75 -16.22
C ASP A 10 26.92 -3.11 -14.83
N PHE A 11 26.71 -1.79 -14.73
CA PHE A 11 26.40 -1.09 -13.48
C PHE A 11 25.12 -1.62 -12.80
N VAL A 12 24.03 -1.75 -13.56
CA VAL A 12 22.74 -2.24 -13.06
C VAL A 12 22.85 -3.67 -12.50
N ARG A 13 23.74 -4.49 -13.09
CA ARG A 13 24.03 -5.85 -12.62
C ARG A 13 24.94 -5.87 -11.39
N GLU A 14 26.03 -5.09 -11.38
CA GLU A 14 26.97 -5.04 -10.26
C GLU A 14 26.34 -4.45 -8.99
N GLN A 15 25.46 -3.48 -9.13
CA GLN A 15 24.79 -2.82 -7.99
C GLN A 15 23.51 -3.54 -7.54
N GLY A 16 23.17 -4.70 -8.12
CA GLY A 16 21.98 -5.46 -7.73
C GLY A 16 20.65 -4.74 -7.96
N VAL A 17 20.64 -3.65 -8.74
CA VAL A 17 19.50 -2.74 -8.92
C VAL A 17 18.30 -3.46 -9.53
N VAL A 18 18.54 -4.47 -10.37
CA VAL A 18 17.48 -5.29 -10.98
C VAL A 18 16.62 -5.96 -9.91
N GLY A 19 17.25 -6.55 -8.88
CA GLY A 19 16.51 -7.23 -7.81
C GLY A 19 15.67 -6.27 -6.98
N VAL A 20 16.21 -5.10 -6.67
CA VAL A 20 15.49 -4.03 -5.94
C VAL A 20 14.33 -3.50 -6.79
N ALA A 21 14.54 -3.26 -8.08
CA ALA A 21 13.52 -2.77 -8.99
C ALA A 21 12.34 -3.76 -9.12
N VAL A 22 12.63 -5.06 -9.25
CA VAL A 22 11.59 -6.10 -9.30
C VAL A 22 10.84 -6.17 -7.96
N GLY A 23 11.55 -6.11 -6.83
CA GLY A 23 10.94 -6.13 -5.50
C GLY A 23 9.97 -4.96 -5.28
N ILE A 24 10.37 -3.75 -5.69
CA ILE A 24 9.50 -2.55 -5.60
C ILE A 24 8.29 -2.70 -6.53
N ALA A 25 8.49 -3.14 -7.78
CA ALA A 25 7.39 -3.29 -8.74
C ALA A 25 6.30 -4.25 -8.23
N VAL A 26 6.72 -5.42 -7.71
CA VAL A 26 5.79 -6.40 -7.13
C VAL A 26 5.15 -5.87 -5.84
N GLY A 27 5.94 -5.20 -4.98
CA GLY A 27 5.44 -4.61 -3.74
C GLY A 27 4.36 -3.56 -3.96
N LEU A 28 4.55 -2.66 -4.93
CA LEU A 28 3.56 -1.63 -5.30
C LEU A 28 2.26 -2.27 -5.80
N GLN A 29 2.36 -3.29 -6.64
CA GLN A 29 1.17 -3.94 -7.19
C GLN A 29 0.40 -4.75 -6.14
N ALA A 30 1.11 -5.41 -5.22
CA ALA A 30 0.50 -6.11 -4.09
C ALA A 30 -0.24 -5.13 -3.15
N ALA A 31 0.37 -3.98 -2.84
CA ALA A 31 -0.27 -2.94 -2.05
C ALA A 31 -1.54 -2.39 -2.74
N SER A 32 -1.48 -2.15 -4.05
CA SER A 32 -2.63 -1.72 -4.85
C SER A 32 -3.77 -2.74 -4.82
N LEU A 33 -3.45 -4.04 -4.88
CA LEU A 33 -4.45 -5.11 -4.81
C LEU A 33 -5.16 -5.14 -3.45
N VAL A 34 -4.42 -4.99 -2.35
CA VAL A 34 -5.01 -4.92 -1.02
C VAL A 34 -5.85 -3.66 -0.84
N SER A 35 -5.36 -2.49 -1.28
CA SER A 35 -6.16 -1.26 -1.26
C SER A 35 -7.48 -1.44 -2.01
N THR A 36 -7.43 -1.99 -3.22
CA THR A 36 -8.64 -2.25 -4.02
C THR A 36 -9.63 -3.17 -3.29
N LEU A 37 -9.14 -4.20 -2.61
CA LEU A 37 -10.00 -5.08 -1.81
C LEU A 37 -10.65 -4.33 -0.64
N VAL A 38 -9.90 -3.49 0.06
CA VAL A 38 -10.46 -2.68 1.15
C VAL A 38 -11.48 -1.69 0.59
N ASP A 39 -11.14 -0.98 -0.47
CA ASP A 39 -11.98 0.08 -1.04
C ASP A 39 -13.25 -0.45 -1.69
N GLN A 40 -13.18 -1.60 -2.38
CA GLN A 40 -14.30 -2.15 -3.15
C GLN A 40 -15.13 -3.19 -2.39
N PHE A 41 -14.57 -3.81 -1.35
CA PHE A 41 -15.27 -4.86 -0.59
C PHE A 41 -15.50 -4.45 0.86
N ILE A 42 -14.47 -4.01 1.58
CA ILE A 42 -14.59 -3.69 3.00
C ILE A 42 -15.37 -2.38 3.21
N ASN A 43 -15.06 -1.31 2.48
CA ASN A 43 -15.73 -0.03 2.65
C ASN A 43 -17.24 -0.11 2.40
N PRO A 44 -17.75 -0.71 1.30
CA PRO A 44 -19.20 -0.81 1.09
C PRO A 44 -19.89 -1.67 2.16
N LEU A 45 -19.22 -2.70 2.69
CA LEU A 45 -19.75 -3.50 3.79
C LEU A 45 -19.85 -2.71 5.09
N VAL A 46 -18.85 -1.88 5.38
CA VAL A 46 -18.87 -0.96 6.53
C VAL A 46 -19.92 0.13 6.32
N GLY A 47 -20.02 0.70 5.11
CA GLY A 47 -21.03 1.69 4.75
C GLY A 47 -22.46 1.17 4.87
N LEU A 48 -22.70 -0.11 4.55
CA LEU A 48 -24.00 -0.75 4.76
C LEU A 48 -24.39 -0.84 6.24
N LEU A 49 -23.41 -1.10 7.13
CA LEU A 49 -23.63 -1.15 8.58
C LEU A 49 -23.83 0.24 9.19
N LEU A 50 -23.23 1.28 8.59
CA LEU A 50 -23.32 2.68 9.01
C LEU A 50 -24.41 3.48 8.27
N GLN A 51 -25.42 2.80 7.71
CA GLN A 51 -26.58 3.39 7.02
C GLN A 51 -26.24 4.32 5.84
N GLY A 52 -25.23 3.96 5.04
CA GLY A 52 -24.86 4.68 3.82
C GLY A 52 -23.76 5.73 4.00
N THR A 53 -23.16 5.80 5.19
CA THR A 53 -21.98 6.64 5.42
C THR A 53 -20.71 5.80 5.27
N ASP A 54 -19.91 6.08 4.25
CA ASP A 54 -18.57 5.51 4.14
C ASP A 54 -17.64 6.09 5.21
N LEU A 55 -16.54 5.38 5.52
CA LEU A 55 -15.53 5.86 6.46
C LEU A 55 -15.03 7.27 6.13
N THR A 56 -14.99 7.62 4.84
CA THR A 56 -14.62 8.94 4.32
C THR A 56 -15.59 10.06 4.68
N GLY A 57 -16.85 9.75 4.96
CA GLY A 57 -17.89 10.72 5.33
C GLY A 57 -17.73 11.29 6.74
N ILE A 58 -16.75 10.82 7.52
CA ILE A 58 -16.37 11.40 8.80
C ILE A 58 -15.50 12.63 8.51
N GLU A 59 -16.14 13.74 8.21
CA GLU A 59 -15.50 15.02 7.96
C GLU A 59 -15.97 16.03 9.01
N SER A 60 -15.02 16.76 9.60
CA SER A 60 -15.36 17.93 10.41
C SER A 60 -15.07 19.18 9.59
N ASN A 61 -16.12 19.88 9.18
CA ASN A 61 -16.01 21.18 8.53
C ASN A 61 -15.86 22.26 9.61
N VAL A 62 -14.76 22.98 9.57
CA VAL A 62 -14.54 24.16 10.41
C VAL A 62 -14.57 25.38 9.49
N GLU A 63 -15.60 26.21 9.66
CA GLU A 63 -15.72 27.48 8.94
C GLU A 63 -15.05 28.58 9.77
N VAL A 64 -14.08 29.28 9.16
CA VAL A 64 -13.45 30.47 9.74
C VAL A 64 -13.64 31.62 8.75
N GLY A 65 -14.68 32.43 8.96
CA GLY A 65 -15.04 33.52 8.04
C GLY A 65 -15.52 32.98 6.69
N ASP A 66 -14.98 33.48 5.58
CA ASP A 66 -15.27 33.01 4.21
C ASP A 66 -14.48 31.75 3.80
N ALA A 67 -13.63 31.21 4.68
CA ALA A 67 -12.83 30.02 4.41
C ALA A 67 -13.43 28.80 5.11
N SER A 68 -13.90 27.83 4.32
CA SER A 68 -14.27 26.50 4.79
C SER A 68 -13.04 25.58 4.76
N VAL A 69 -12.64 25.06 5.92
CA VAL A 69 -11.59 24.03 6.02
C VAL A 69 -12.23 22.69 6.39
N THR A 70 -12.18 21.73 5.46
CA THR A 70 -12.68 20.37 5.66
C THR A 70 -11.56 19.48 6.21
N PHE A 71 -11.73 18.98 7.44
CA PHE A 71 -10.84 17.95 8.00
C PHE A 71 -11.45 16.56 7.75
N GLY A 72 -10.88 15.85 6.77
CA GLY A 72 -11.28 14.50 6.41
C GLY A 72 -10.67 13.42 7.31
N TRP A 73 -11.10 13.37 8.59
CA TRP A 73 -10.66 12.33 9.54
C TRP A 73 -10.95 10.91 9.04
N GLY A 74 -12.04 10.77 8.27
CA GLY A 74 -12.42 9.55 7.59
C GLY A 74 -11.35 8.98 6.67
N TYR A 75 -10.72 9.82 5.85
CA TYR A 75 -9.64 9.41 4.94
C TYR A 75 -8.40 8.93 5.69
N ILE A 76 -8.09 9.55 6.83
CA ILE A 76 -6.95 9.13 7.68
C ILE A 76 -7.21 7.74 8.26
N LEU A 77 -8.42 7.51 8.79
CA LEU A 77 -8.80 6.22 9.34
C LEU A 77 -8.80 5.12 8.27
N GLN A 78 -9.33 5.42 7.08
CA GLN A 78 -9.29 4.52 5.93
C GLN A 78 -7.85 4.18 5.52
N ALA A 79 -6.98 5.17 5.40
CA ALA A 79 -5.57 4.95 5.06
C ALA A 79 -4.88 4.06 6.09
N LEU A 80 -5.18 4.23 7.39
CA LEU A 80 -4.65 3.38 8.44
C LEU A 80 -5.15 1.93 8.32
N ILE A 81 -6.43 1.73 8.01
CA ILE A 81 -7.01 0.39 7.78
C ILE A 81 -6.34 -0.30 6.59
N VAL A 82 -6.20 0.40 5.46
CA VAL A 82 -5.52 -0.12 4.26
C VAL A 82 -4.07 -0.50 4.58
N PHE A 83 -3.36 0.36 5.32
CA PHE A 83 -1.99 0.11 5.74
C PHE A 83 -1.87 -1.16 6.61
N LEU A 84 -2.69 -1.27 7.65
CA LEU A 84 -2.68 -2.43 8.56
C LEU A 84 -3.09 -3.72 7.85
N ALA A 85 -4.11 -3.66 6.99
CA ALA A 85 -4.54 -4.81 6.18
C ALA A 85 -3.44 -5.27 5.22
N THR A 86 -2.79 -4.33 4.53
CA THR A 86 -1.68 -4.64 3.61
C THR A 86 -0.50 -5.25 4.36
N ALA A 87 -0.11 -4.67 5.50
CA ALA A 87 0.95 -5.20 6.35
C ALA A 87 0.63 -6.62 6.85
N PHE A 88 -0.63 -6.86 7.25
CA PHE A 88 -1.08 -8.16 7.71
C PHE A 88 -1.05 -9.22 6.60
N VAL A 89 -1.53 -8.90 5.40
CA VAL A 89 -1.50 -9.81 4.25
C VAL A 89 -0.06 -10.14 3.85
N VAL A 90 0.82 -9.13 3.77
CA VAL A 90 2.24 -9.33 3.47
C VAL A 90 2.89 -10.21 4.53
N TYR A 91 2.64 -9.95 5.81
CA TYR A 91 3.13 -10.78 6.92
C TYR A 91 2.68 -12.24 6.77
N MET A 92 1.39 -12.47 6.52
CA MET A 92 0.86 -13.82 6.30
C MET A 92 1.51 -14.54 5.13
N ILE A 93 1.75 -13.84 4.01
CA ILE A 93 2.40 -14.41 2.83
C ILE A 93 3.84 -14.80 3.17
N VAL A 94 4.61 -13.92 3.82
CA VAL A 94 6.02 -14.17 4.19
C VAL A 94 6.13 -15.32 5.19
N GLU A 95 5.24 -15.39 6.19
CA GLU A 95 5.22 -16.47 7.18
C GLU A 95 4.80 -17.81 6.54
N LYS A 96 3.73 -17.83 5.73
CA LYS A 96 3.22 -19.06 5.10
C LYS A 96 4.09 -19.59 3.97
N SER A 97 4.76 -18.71 3.23
CA SER A 97 5.71 -19.10 2.18
C SER A 97 6.99 -19.72 2.74
N GLY A 98 7.19 -19.71 4.05
CA GLY A 98 8.36 -20.30 4.69
C GLY A 98 9.65 -19.50 4.45
N LEU A 99 9.58 -18.34 3.80
CA LEU A 99 10.74 -17.44 3.63
C LEU A 99 11.25 -16.94 4.98
N ALA A 100 10.38 -16.74 5.97
CA ALA A 100 10.78 -16.47 7.35
C ALA A 100 11.60 -17.61 8.00
N LYS A 101 11.45 -18.85 7.50
CA LYS A 101 12.21 -20.03 7.95
C LYS A 101 13.47 -20.27 7.11
N ALA A 102 13.51 -19.80 5.87
CA ALA A 102 14.69 -19.90 5.00
C ALA A 102 15.85 -19.00 5.47
N ASP A 103 15.55 -17.90 6.17
CA ASP A 103 16.56 -17.02 6.78
C ASP A 103 17.01 -17.51 8.18
N LYS A 104 16.33 -18.51 8.75
CA LYS A 104 16.88 -19.32 9.85
C LYS A 104 17.85 -20.33 9.27
N LYS A 105 19.02 -19.84 8.88
CA LYS A 105 20.18 -20.68 8.61
C LYS A 105 20.50 -21.48 9.88
N LYS A 106 20.59 -22.81 9.75
CA LYS A 106 21.40 -23.64 10.66
C LYS A 106 22.83 -23.12 10.69
#